data_AF-A0A5S4HAJ9-F1
#
_entry.id   AF-A0A5S4HAJ9-F1
#
_cell.length_a   1.000
_cell.length_b   1.000
_cell.length_c   1.000
_cell.angle_alpha   90.00
_cell.angle_beta   90.00
_cell.angle_gamma   90.00
#
_symmetry.space_group_name_H-M   'P 1'
#
loop_
_entity.id
_entity.type
_entity.pdbx_description
1 polymer ?
#
loop_
_entity_poly.entity_id
_entity_poly.type
_entity_poly.pdbx_seq_one_letter_code
_entity_poly.pdbx_strand_id
1 'polypeptide(L)'
;TLTPVHQAVLDALGDGGAHFFRTLSDRVNADVTAGDADLVTAVWDLVWSGHLTNDTMAPLRAALGSGRPTHRSRTTRRGRPVLPSRTGPPTVAGRWWPLPAREATATLRSHALAEALLERYGIVIRGAVAAERTPGGFSAVYPVLRAFEETGRCRRGYFVEGLGAAQFALPGAVDRLRALRPSSAPPDDISALWETPRRPDVRALVLAAADPANPYGAALPWPGRDDEVASGHKPGRKAGALVVLVEGRLVLYVERGGRTLLTWDDDPDVLQPAVDALALAVREGALGKLTVERADGESINDSPLAAALESAGFHPTPRGLRLRT
;
A
#
# COMPACT_ATOMS: atom_id res chain seq x y z
N THR A 1 -7.01 11.07 25.94
CA THR A 1 -7.83 12.13 26.58
C THR A 1 -7.18 13.46 26.23
N LEU A 2 -7.97 14.49 25.90
CA LEU A 2 -7.41 15.79 25.55
C LEU A 2 -6.90 16.48 26.83
N THR A 3 -5.61 16.84 26.88
CA THR A 3 -5.03 17.61 27.98
C THR A 3 -5.23 19.12 27.75
N PRO A 4 -4.95 20.00 28.74
CA PRO A 4 -5.05 21.44 28.54
C PRO A 4 -4.22 21.96 27.35
N VAL A 5 -3.04 21.37 27.11
CA VAL A 5 -2.20 21.70 25.94
C VAL A 5 -2.90 21.31 24.63
N HIS A 6 -3.60 20.17 24.59
CA HIS A 6 -4.36 19.78 23.40
C HIS A 6 -5.47 20.79 23.09
N GLN A 7 -6.21 21.22 24.12
CA GLN A 7 -7.29 22.18 23.96
C GLN A 7 -6.76 23.53 23.49
N ALA A 8 -5.67 24.03 24.10
CA ALA A 8 -5.02 25.27 23.69
C ALA A 8 -4.55 25.24 22.22
N VAL A 9 -4.06 24.09 21.73
CA VAL A 9 -3.71 23.93 20.32
C VAL A 9 -4.93 24.04 19.40
N LEU A 10 -6.05 23.42 19.76
CA LEU A 10 -7.29 23.50 18.98
C LEU A 10 -7.87 24.91 18.99
N ASP A 11 -7.86 25.58 20.14
CA ASP A 11 -8.34 26.95 20.30
C ASP A 11 -7.47 27.94 19.50
N ALA A 12 -6.15 27.77 19.54
CA ALA A 12 -5.19 28.54 18.74
C ALA A 12 -5.36 28.39 17.23
N LEU A 13 -6.10 27.37 16.77
CA LEU A 13 -6.43 27.07 15.38
C LEU A 13 -7.91 27.31 15.05
N GLY A 14 -8.70 27.78 16.03
CA GLY A 14 -10.15 27.97 15.91
C GLY A 14 -10.57 29.11 14.96
N ASP A 15 -9.64 29.97 14.55
CA ASP A 15 -9.85 31.00 13.53
C ASP A 15 -9.91 30.45 12.11
N GLY A 16 -9.74 29.13 11.93
CA GLY A 16 -9.79 28.45 10.64
C GLY A 16 -8.52 28.60 9.80
N GLY A 17 -7.46 29.19 10.37
CA GLY A 17 -6.18 29.38 9.71
C GLY A 17 -5.28 28.14 9.73
N ALA A 18 -4.33 28.09 8.79
CA ALA A 18 -3.26 27.11 8.78
C ALA A 18 -1.95 27.77 9.25
N HIS A 19 -1.36 27.29 10.34
CA HIS A 19 -0.24 27.95 11.02
C HIS A 19 1.04 27.11 11.02
N PHE A 20 2.19 27.78 10.86
CA PHE A 20 3.49 27.15 11.10
C PHE A 20 3.71 26.91 12.59
N PHE A 21 4.55 25.93 12.93
CA PHE A 21 4.80 25.51 14.32
C PHE A 21 5.16 26.65 15.27
N ARG A 22 6.00 27.62 14.87
CA ARG A 22 6.37 28.74 15.77
C ARG A 22 5.21 29.68 16.05
N THR A 23 4.42 30.03 15.04
CA THR A 23 3.19 30.83 15.24
C THR A 23 2.19 30.09 16.13
N LEU A 24 2.06 28.78 15.96
CA LEU A 24 1.22 27.95 16.82
C LEU A 24 1.75 27.93 18.26
N SER A 25 3.06 27.77 18.44
CA SER A 25 3.73 27.79 19.74
C SER A 25 3.54 29.12 20.46
N ASP A 26 3.71 30.25 19.77
CA ASP A 26 3.51 31.59 20.34
C ASP A 26 2.05 31.79 20.78
N ARG A 27 1.07 31.31 19.99
CA ARG A 27 -0.36 31.37 20.33
C ARG A 27 -0.71 30.50 21.53
N VAL A 28 -0.26 29.25 21.56
CA VAL A 28 -0.53 28.33 22.67
C VAL A 28 0.06 28.86 23.97
N ASN A 29 1.28 29.42 23.91
CA ASN A 29 1.95 30.00 25.07
C ASN A 29 1.35 31.34 25.55
N ALA A 30 0.36 31.91 24.85
CA ALA A 30 -0.41 33.03 25.37
C ALA A 30 -1.32 32.60 26.55
N ASP A 31 -1.82 31.35 26.52
CA ASP A 31 -2.77 30.83 27.49
C ASP A 31 -2.19 29.71 28.36
N VAL A 32 -1.29 28.89 27.81
CA VAL A 32 -0.72 27.72 28.49
C VAL A 32 0.78 27.62 28.22
N THR A 33 1.59 27.64 29.29
CA THR A 33 3.03 27.40 29.19
C THR A 33 3.32 25.97 28.75
N ALA A 34 3.80 25.79 27.52
CA ALA A 34 4.15 24.50 26.94
C ALA A 34 5.47 24.59 26.16
N GLY A 35 6.41 23.69 26.47
CA GLY A 35 7.66 23.60 25.74
C GLY A 35 7.47 23.00 24.34
N ASP A 36 8.48 23.15 23.48
CA ASP A 36 8.46 22.60 22.11
C ASP A 36 8.15 21.09 22.10
N ALA A 37 8.70 20.32 23.04
CA ALA A 37 8.51 18.87 23.10
C ALA A 37 7.06 18.48 23.46
N ASP A 38 6.45 19.18 24.41
CA ASP A 38 5.06 18.95 24.83
C ASP A 38 4.11 19.33 23.69
N LEU A 39 4.38 20.45 23.01
CA LEU A 39 3.61 20.90 21.86
C LEU A 39 3.72 19.94 20.67
N VAL A 40 4.93 19.44 20.36
CA VAL A 40 5.13 18.41 19.33
C VAL A 40 4.32 17.15 19.66
N THR A 41 4.34 16.71 20.92
CA THR A 41 3.59 15.54 21.37
C THR A 41 2.08 15.76 21.20
N ALA A 42 1.57 16.90 21.69
CA ALA A 42 0.15 17.25 21.58
C ALA A 42 -0.31 17.37 20.12
N VAL A 43 0.49 17.96 19.23
CA VAL A 43 0.18 18.03 17.80
C VAL A 43 0.06 16.62 17.20
N TRP A 44 1.01 15.73 17.49
CA TRP A 44 0.95 14.36 16.98
C TRP A 44 -0.20 13.55 17.57
N ASP A 45 -0.50 13.69 18.86
CA ASP A 45 -1.66 13.06 19.49
C ASP A 45 -2.97 13.54 18.87
N LEU A 46 -3.09 14.84 18.55
CA LEU A 46 -4.21 15.41 17.82
C LEU A 46 -4.30 14.92 16.36
N VAL A 47 -3.17 14.69 15.69
CA VAL A 47 -3.16 14.07 14.36
C VAL A 47 -3.67 12.62 14.43
N TRP A 48 -3.17 11.82 15.38
CA TRP A 48 -3.57 10.42 15.52
C TRP A 48 -5.01 10.23 15.96
N SER A 49 -5.55 11.19 16.72
CA SER A 49 -6.97 11.25 17.07
C SER A 49 -7.84 11.87 15.97
N GLY A 50 -7.21 12.40 14.90
CA GLY A 50 -7.88 12.93 13.71
C GLY A 50 -8.54 14.28 13.90
N HIS A 51 -7.92 15.15 14.71
CA HIS A 51 -8.30 16.54 14.90
C HIS A 51 -7.45 17.52 14.09
N LEU A 52 -6.20 17.16 13.75
CA LEU A 52 -5.28 18.01 12.99
C LEU A 52 -4.77 17.32 11.72
N THR A 53 -4.38 18.13 10.75
CA THR A 53 -3.66 17.69 9.55
C THR A 53 -2.61 18.72 9.12
N ASN A 54 -1.83 18.40 8.09
CA ASN A 54 -0.71 19.19 7.58
C ASN A 54 -0.69 19.26 6.05
N ASP A 55 -0.06 20.30 5.49
CA ASP A 55 0.02 20.55 4.05
C ASP A 55 1.07 19.69 3.34
N THR A 56 1.88 18.97 4.11
CA THR A 56 2.91 18.08 3.60
C THR A 56 3.02 16.79 4.41
N MET A 57 3.51 15.74 3.73
CA MET A 57 3.87 14.47 4.37
C MET A 57 5.29 14.49 4.94
N ALA A 58 6.03 15.58 4.79
CA ALA A 58 7.38 15.75 5.35
C ALA A 58 7.46 15.51 6.88
N PRO A 59 6.60 16.11 7.74
CA PRO A 59 6.65 15.88 9.18
C PRO A 59 6.37 14.42 9.53
N LEU A 60 5.41 13.78 8.84
CA LEU A 60 5.14 12.35 9.03
C LEU A 60 6.35 11.49 8.66
N ARG A 61 6.97 11.76 7.52
CA ARG A 61 8.20 11.04 7.12
C ARG A 61 9.34 11.29 8.08
N ALA A 62 9.46 12.48 8.68
CA ALA A 62 10.48 12.77 9.68
C ALA A 62 10.20 12.02 11.00
N ALA A 63 8.93 11.98 11.44
CA ALA A 63 8.52 11.26 12.65
C ALA A 63 8.71 9.74 12.52
N LEU A 64 8.39 9.17 11.36
CA LEU A 64 8.57 7.75 11.05
C LEU A 64 10.02 7.41 10.63
N GLY A 65 10.76 8.40 10.13
CA GLY A 65 12.05 8.26 9.46
C GLY A 65 13.27 8.16 10.38
N SER A 66 13.07 7.97 11.69
CA SER A 66 14.15 7.59 12.60
C SER A 66 14.79 6.23 12.24
N GLY A 67 14.15 5.43 11.38
CA GLY A 67 14.72 4.24 10.75
C GLY A 67 15.33 4.49 9.36
N ARG A 68 16.47 3.83 9.05
CA ARG A 68 17.05 3.82 7.69
C ARG A 68 16.08 3.12 6.71
N PRO A 69 15.54 3.80 5.67
CA PRO A 69 14.73 3.13 4.66
C PRO A 69 15.59 2.13 3.86
N THR A 70 15.04 0.95 3.57
CA THR A 70 15.76 -0.12 2.85
C THR A 70 15.91 0.17 1.36
N HIS A 71 14.89 0.75 0.73
CA HIS A 71 14.96 1.26 -0.63
C HIS A 71 15.05 2.78 -0.57
N ARG A 72 16.18 3.33 -1.02
CA ARG A 72 16.37 4.77 -1.15
C ARG A 72 16.12 5.16 -2.60
N SER A 73 14.97 5.80 -2.84
CA SER A 73 14.81 6.56 -4.06
C SER A 73 15.86 7.67 -4.11
N ARG A 74 16.51 7.84 -5.27
CA ARG A 74 17.43 8.94 -5.50
C ARG A 74 16.63 10.24 -5.49
N THR A 75 16.74 11.01 -4.41
CA THR A 75 16.24 12.39 -4.44
C THR A 75 17.17 13.21 -5.32
N THR A 76 16.66 13.69 -6.46
CA THR A 76 17.31 14.77 -7.19
C THR A 76 17.21 16.02 -6.34
N ARG A 77 18.22 16.27 -5.50
CA ARG A 77 18.33 17.54 -4.76
C ARG A 77 18.53 18.67 -5.76
N ARG A 78 17.44 19.27 -6.24
CA ARG A 78 17.51 20.64 -6.75
C ARG A 78 17.73 21.51 -5.52
N GLY A 79 18.93 22.08 -5.42
CA GLY A 79 19.32 22.98 -4.34
C GLY A 79 18.37 24.17 -4.33
N ARG A 80 17.39 24.16 -3.43
CA ARG A 80 16.54 25.31 -3.17
C ARG A 80 17.24 26.12 -2.07
N PRO A 81 17.42 27.45 -2.24
CA PRO A 81 18.01 28.29 -1.21
C PRO A 81 17.25 28.11 0.11
N VAL A 82 17.96 27.73 1.16
CA VAL A 82 17.41 27.68 2.52
C VAL A 82 17.43 29.11 3.04
N LEU A 83 16.29 29.79 2.96
CA LEU A 83 16.11 31.06 3.65
C LEU A 83 16.04 30.78 5.16
N PRO A 84 16.61 31.66 6.02
CA PRO A 84 16.54 31.51 7.46
C PRO A 84 15.10 31.68 7.93
N SER A 85 14.40 30.57 8.12
CA SER A 85 13.12 30.52 8.81
C SER A 85 13.37 30.13 10.28
N ARG A 86 12.68 30.79 11.23
CA ARG A 86 12.50 30.25 12.60
C ARG A 86 11.68 28.97 12.49
N THR A 87 12.29 27.86 12.06
CA THR A 87 11.60 26.59 11.87
C THR A 87 11.49 25.85 13.20
N GLY A 88 10.33 25.21 13.39
CA GLY A 88 10.19 24.17 14.40
C GLY A 88 11.00 22.92 14.03
N PRO A 89 11.00 21.89 14.89
CA PRO A 89 11.55 20.58 14.58
C PRO A 89 11.05 20.02 13.23
N PRO A 90 11.84 19.21 12.50
CA PRO A 90 11.44 18.66 11.20
C PRO A 90 10.17 17.79 11.27
N THR A 91 9.88 17.22 12.45
CA THR A 91 8.67 16.44 12.75
C THR A 91 7.40 17.27 12.83
N VAL A 92 7.49 18.61 12.83
CA VAL A 92 6.36 19.55 12.86
C VAL A 92 6.45 20.61 11.77
N ALA A 93 7.19 20.33 10.70
CA ALA A 93 7.30 21.19 9.53
C ALA A 93 5.95 21.34 8.81
N GLY A 94 5.82 22.39 7.99
CA GLY A 94 4.57 22.69 7.26
C GLY A 94 3.57 23.49 8.09
N ARG A 95 2.36 23.63 7.55
CA ARG A 95 1.25 24.35 8.18
C ARG A 95 0.23 23.37 8.73
N TRP A 96 -0.20 23.60 9.96
CA TRP A 96 -1.16 22.78 10.69
C TRP A 96 -2.51 23.48 10.75
N TRP A 97 -3.59 22.73 10.53
CA TRP A 97 -4.97 23.23 10.64
C TRP A 97 -5.90 22.14 11.17
N PRO A 98 -7.08 22.51 11.71
CA PRO A 98 -8.02 21.55 12.26
C PRO A 98 -8.79 20.84 11.15
N LEU A 99 -9.04 19.55 11.35
CA LEU A 99 -9.93 18.78 10.50
C LEU A 99 -11.39 19.13 10.82
N PRO A 100 -12.31 19.01 9.85
CA PRO A 100 -13.73 19.15 10.09
C PRO A 100 -14.21 18.20 11.20
N ALA A 101 -15.28 18.60 11.90
CA ALA A 101 -15.90 17.75 12.90
C ALA A 101 -16.31 16.41 12.28
N ARG A 102 -16.04 15.31 13.00
CA ARG A 102 -16.40 13.97 12.54
C ARG A 102 -17.90 13.79 12.52
N GLU A 103 -18.43 13.19 11.45
CA GLU A 103 -19.83 12.80 11.36
C GLU A 103 -20.20 11.86 12.51
N ALA A 104 -21.21 12.23 13.31
CA ALA A 104 -21.63 11.48 14.48
C ALA A 104 -22.54 10.31 14.11
N THR A 105 -23.32 10.45 13.03
CA THR A 105 -24.33 9.50 12.59
C THR A 105 -23.68 8.25 12.00
N ALA A 106 -23.82 7.12 12.71
CA ALA A 106 -23.25 5.84 12.28
C ALA A 106 -23.69 5.43 10.87
N THR A 107 -24.96 5.65 10.52
CA THR A 107 -25.49 5.34 9.18
C THR A 107 -24.79 6.11 8.07
N LEU A 108 -24.57 7.43 8.25
CA LEU A 108 -23.88 8.26 7.26
C LEU A 108 -22.42 7.84 7.09
N ARG A 109 -21.74 7.51 8.20
CA ARG A 109 -20.38 6.96 8.15
C ARG A 109 -20.30 5.63 7.42
N SER A 110 -21.19 4.69 7.73
CA SER A 110 -21.25 3.39 7.06
C SER A 110 -21.59 3.55 5.57
N HIS A 111 -22.44 4.51 5.21
CA HIS A 111 -22.74 4.85 3.81
C HIS A 111 -21.49 5.31 3.06
N ALA A 112 -20.83 6.36 3.57
CA ALA A 112 -19.63 6.92 2.95
C ALA A 112 -18.49 5.89 2.87
N LEU A 113 -18.35 5.05 3.90
CA LEU A 113 -17.36 3.99 3.91
C LEU A 113 -17.66 2.90 2.87
N ALA A 114 -18.91 2.46 2.73
CA ALA A 114 -19.28 1.46 1.73
C ALA A 114 -19.02 1.97 0.30
N GLU A 115 -19.31 3.24 0.05
CA GLU A 115 -19.01 3.91 -1.21
C GLU A 115 -17.50 3.99 -1.47
N ALA A 116 -16.72 4.47 -0.49
CA ALA A 116 -15.27 4.54 -0.62
C ALA A 116 -14.62 3.16 -0.86
N LEU A 117 -15.13 2.10 -0.22
CA LEU A 117 -14.66 0.73 -0.44
C LEU A 117 -14.99 0.23 -1.85
N LEU A 118 -16.19 0.50 -2.35
CA LEU A 118 -16.60 0.14 -3.71
C LEU A 118 -15.76 0.88 -4.76
N GLU A 119 -15.54 2.18 -4.59
CA GLU A 119 -14.71 2.98 -5.50
C GLU A 119 -13.25 2.54 -5.50
N ARG A 120 -12.70 2.24 -4.31
CA ARG A 120 -11.31 1.83 -4.16
C ARG A 120 -11.03 0.46 -4.77
N TYR A 121 -11.88 -0.52 -4.48
CA TYR A 121 -11.61 -1.92 -4.82
C TYR A 121 -12.32 -2.40 -6.09
N GLY A 122 -13.41 -1.73 -6.49
CA GLY A 122 -14.33 -2.21 -7.53
C GLY A 122 -15.17 -3.41 -7.08
N ILE A 123 -14.56 -4.37 -6.37
CA ILE A 123 -15.18 -5.55 -5.78
C ILE A 123 -14.85 -5.58 -4.29
N VAL A 124 -15.87 -5.42 -3.46
CA VAL A 124 -15.77 -5.47 -2.01
C VAL A 124 -16.04 -6.88 -1.52
N ILE A 125 -15.04 -7.45 -0.85
CA ILE A 125 -15.09 -8.74 -0.17
C ILE A 125 -14.75 -8.57 1.30
N ARG A 126 -15.11 -9.55 2.14
CA ARG A 126 -14.83 -9.52 3.59
C ARG A 126 -13.34 -9.27 3.90
N GLY A 127 -12.43 -9.91 3.16
CA GLY A 127 -10.98 -9.77 3.36
C GLY A 127 -10.48 -8.34 3.11
N ALA A 128 -10.99 -7.66 2.08
CA ALA A 128 -10.62 -6.28 1.76
C ALA A 128 -11.06 -5.31 2.88
N VAL A 129 -12.27 -5.47 3.43
CA VAL A 129 -12.75 -4.63 4.55
C VAL A 129 -11.95 -4.89 5.83
N ALA A 130 -11.56 -6.13 6.08
CA ALA A 130 -10.70 -6.49 7.21
C ALA A 130 -9.30 -5.87 7.07
N ALA A 131 -8.73 -5.86 5.86
CA ALA A 131 -7.42 -5.28 5.58
C ALA A 131 -7.38 -3.75 5.84
N GLU A 132 -8.47 -3.04 5.57
CA GLU A 132 -8.63 -1.61 5.88
C GLU A 132 -8.78 -1.32 7.39
N ARG A 133 -8.87 -2.35 8.23
CA ARG A 133 -9.07 -2.22 9.69
C ARG A 133 -10.29 -1.36 10.04
N THR A 134 -11.33 -1.50 9.23
CA THR A 134 -12.60 -0.78 9.38
C THR A 134 -13.21 -1.06 10.76
N PRO A 135 -13.64 -0.02 11.52
CA PRO A 135 -14.38 -0.21 12.76
C PRO A 135 -15.66 -1.02 12.55
N GLY A 136 -15.85 -2.09 13.32
CA GLY A 136 -16.97 -3.02 13.15
C GLY A 136 -16.85 -3.96 11.94
N GLY A 137 -15.76 -3.87 11.16
CA GLY A 137 -15.47 -4.78 10.06
C GLY A 137 -16.56 -4.84 8.99
N PHE A 138 -16.71 -6.01 8.36
CA PHE A 138 -17.67 -6.19 7.26
C PHE A 138 -19.14 -6.06 7.69
N SER A 139 -19.48 -6.40 8.94
CA SER A 139 -20.86 -6.28 9.44
C SER A 139 -21.33 -4.82 9.53
N ALA A 140 -20.42 -3.87 9.74
CA ALA A 140 -20.74 -2.44 9.77
C ALA A 140 -21.17 -1.87 8.42
N VAL A 141 -20.72 -2.46 7.31
CA VAL A 141 -21.02 -2.00 5.94
C VAL A 141 -22.00 -2.90 5.20
N TYR A 142 -22.19 -4.15 5.64
CA TYR A 142 -23.06 -5.11 4.97
C TYR A 142 -24.52 -4.64 4.77
N PRO A 143 -25.22 -4.06 5.77
CA PRO A 143 -26.59 -3.57 5.56
C PRO A 143 -26.68 -2.48 4.48
N VAL A 144 -25.66 -1.62 4.40
CA VAL A 144 -25.57 -0.57 3.39
C VAL A 144 -25.32 -1.18 2.01
N LEU A 145 -24.37 -2.11 1.89
CA LEU A 145 -24.09 -2.80 0.63
C LEU A 145 -25.30 -3.58 0.12
N ARG A 146 -26.10 -4.16 1.01
CA ARG A 146 -27.37 -4.79 0.67
C ARG A 146 -28.38 -3.78 0.10
N ALA A 147 -28.56 -2.65 0.77
CA ALA A 147 -29.44 -1.58 0.26
C ALA A 147 -28.94 -0.99 -1.07
N PHE A 148 -27.62 -0.92 -1.28
CA PHE A 148 -27.03 -0.51 -2.56
C PHE A 148 -27.31 -1.51 -3.68
N GLU A 149 -27.41 -2.80 -3.36
CA GLU A 149 -27.78 -3.82 -4.34
C GLU A 149 -29.27 -3.72 -4.71
N GLU A 150 -30.16 -3.54 -3.73
CA GLU A 150 -31.59 -3.33 -3.96
C GLU A 150 -31.88 -2.11 -4.86
N THR A 151 -31.06 -1.07 -4.75
CA THR A 151 -31.15 0.15 -5.57
C THR A 151 -30.33 0.08 -6.86
N GLY A 152 -29.63 -1.03 -7.12
CA GLY A 152 -28.83 -1.25 -8.32
C GLY A 152 -27.49 -0.50 -8.38
N ARG A 153 -27.06 0.17 -7.29
CA ARG A 153 -25.75 0.84 -7.18
C ARG A 153 -24.59 -0.15 -7.20
N CYS A 154 -24.81 -1.37 -6.72
CA CYS A 154 -23.85 -2.46 -6.81
C CYS A 154 -24.54 -3.78 -7.18
N ARG A 155 -23.75 -4.80 -7.51
CA ARG A 155 -24.22 -6.16 -7.80
C ARG A 155 -23.64 -7.11 -6.76
N ARG A 156 -24.49 -7.93 -6.15
CA ARG A 156 -24.05 -9.03 -5.28
C ARG A 156 -23.88 -10.30 -6.09
N GLY A 157 -22.79 -11.03 -5.89
CA GLY A 157 -22.52 -12.25 -6.63
C GLY A 157 -21.20 -12.93 -6.24
N TYR A 158 -20.80 -13.92 -7.02
CA TYR A 158 -19.51 -14.57 -6.90
C TYR A 158 -18.60 -14.03 -8.00
N PHE A 159 -17.65 -13.18 -7.60
CA PHE A 159 -16.71 -12.53 -8.53
C PHE A 159 -15.28 -13.04 -8.36
N VAL A 160 -14.96 -13.53 -7.16
CA VAL A 160 -13.65 -14.06 -6.78
C VAL A 160 -13.83 -15.48 -6.28
N GLU A 161 -13.10 -16.41 -6.91
CA GLU A 161 -13.07 -17.83 -6.55
C GLU A 161 -12.50 -18.06 -5.14
N GLY A 162 -12.93 -19.15 -4.49
CA GLY A 162 -12.42 -19.56 -3.16
C GLY A 162 -12.89 -18.69 -2.00
N LEU A 163 -13.70 -17.66 -2.27
CA LEU A 163 -14.27 -16.77 -1.26
C LEU A 163 -15.78 -16.95 -1.12
N GLY A 164 -16.30 -16.61 0.06
CA GLY A 164 -17.74 -16.69 0.35
C GLY A 164 -18.59 -15.74 -0.52
N ALA A 165 -19.90 -16.01 -0.54
CA ALA A 165 -20.90 -15.33 -1.39
C ALA A 165 -21.13 -13.83 -1.09
N ALA A 166 -20.61 -13.33 0.03
CA ALA A 166 -20.80 -11.94 0.44
C ALA A 166 -19.81 -11.02 -0.28
N GLN A 167 -19.95 -10.92 -1.60
CA GLN A 167 -19.14 -10.07 -2.48
C GLN A 167 -20.05 -9.09 -3.21
N PHE A 168 -19.62 -7.83 -3.27
CA PHE A 168 -20.38 -6.75 -3.90
C PHE A 168 -19.47 -6.04 -4.89
N ALA A 169 -19.91 -5.89 -6.13
CA ALA A 169 -19.14 -5.24 -7.18
C ALA A 169 -19.85 -4.01 -7.73
N LEU A 170 -19.10 -2.98 -8.08
CA LEU A 170 -19.62 -1.91 -8.92
C LEU A 170 -20.01 -2.49 -10.30
N PRO A 171 -21.11 -2.03 -10.93
CA PRO A 171 -21.53 -2.50 -12.25
C PRO A 171 -20.38 -2.45 -13.28
N GLY A 172 -19.64 -1.34 -13.32
CA GLY A 172 -18.48 -1.20 -14.21
C GLY A 172 -17.32 -2.15 -13.90
N ALA A 173 -17.17 -2.64 -12.66
CA ALA A 173 -16.19 -3.68 -12.33
C ALA A 173 -16.64 -5.04 -12.89
N VAL A 174 -17.94 -5.35 -12.82
CA VAL A 174 -18.52 -6.56 -13.42
C VAL A 174 -18.35 -6.55 -14.94
N ASP A 175 -18.58 -5.41 -15.59
CA ASP A 175 -18.42 -5.29 -17.04
C ASP A 175 -16.96 -5.46 -17.46
N ARG A 176 -16.00 -4.93 -16.69
CA ARG A 176 -14.57 -5.19 -16.91
C ARG A 176 -14.24 -6.67 -16.77
N LEU A 177 -14.73 -7.36 -15.74
CA LEU A 177 -14.51 -8.81 -15.59
C LEU A 177 -15.06 -9.59 -16.78
N ARG A 178 -16.24 -9.22 -17.29
CA ARG A 178 -16.82 -9.85 -18.49
C ARG A 178 -15.98 -9.59 -19.74
N ALA A 179 -15.46 -8.37 -19.91
CA ALA A 179 -14.59 -8.02 -21.03
C ALA A 179 -13.22 -8.72 -20.97
N LEU A 180 -12.80 -9.19 -19.79
CA LEU A 180 -11.60 -9.99 -19.61
C LEU A 180 -11.81 -11.48 -19.92
N ARG A 181 -13.02 -11.95 -20.22
CA ARG A 181 -13.24 -13.36 -20.52
C ARG A 181 -12.60 -13.75 -21.86
N PRO A 182 -11.95 -14.93 -21.96
CA PRO A 182 -11.48 -15.43 -23.24
C PRO A 182 -12.67 -15.57 -24.21
N SER A 183 -12.58 -14.98 -25.40
CA SER A 183 -13.63 -15.10 -26.42
C SER A 183 -13.82 -16.53 -26.95
N SER A 184 -12.86 -17.42 -26.69
CA SER A 184 -12.78 -18.78 -27.23
C SER A 184 -13.23 -19.88 -26.26
N ALA A 185 -13.64 -19.55 -25.03
CA ALA A 185 -14.08 -20.56 -24.07
C ALA A 185 -15.48 -21.10 -24.44
N PRO A 186 -15.71 -22.43 -24.41
CA PRO A 186 -17.05 -23.00 -24.58
C PRO A 186 -18.03 -22.42 -23.54
N PRO A 187 -19.29 -22.12 -23.92
CA PRO A 187 -20.27 -21.51 -23.00
C PRO A 187 -20.53 -22.32 -21.72
N ASP A 188 -20.35 -23.63 -21.79
CA ASP A 188 -20.66 -24.57 -20.70
C ASP A 188 -19.44 -24.87 -19.80
N ASP A 189 -18.25 -24.37 -20.14
CA ASP A 189 -17.06 -24.57 -19.31
C ASP A 189 -16.97 -23.51 -18.21
N ILE A 190 -17.47 -23.86 -17.04
CA ILE A 190 -17.44 -23.01 -15.84
C ILE A 190 -15.99 -22.80 -15.36
N SER A 191 -15.07 -23.73 -15.64
CA SER A 191 -13.67 -23.61 -15.20
C SER A 191 -12.94 -22.49 -15.95
N ALA A 192 -13.26 -22.30 -17.23
CA ALA A 192 -12.76 -21.20 -18.05
C ALA A 192 -13.17 -19.80 -17.54
N LEU A 193 -14.17 -19.70 -16.65
CA LEU A 193 -14.54 -18.42 -16.01
C LEU A 193 -13.45 -17.88 -15.08
N TRP A 194 -12.58 -18.75 -14.59
CA TRP A 194 -11.51 -18.42 -13.63
C TRP A 194 -10.14 -18.34 -14.29
N GLU A 195 -10.03 -18.69 -15.57
CA GLU A 195 -8.80 -18.54 -16.35
C GLU A 195 -8.55 -17.07 -16.70
N THR A 196 -7.38 -16.56 -16.33
CA THR A 196 -6.94 -15.24 -16.82
C THR A 196 -6.36 -15.41 -18.22
N PRO A 197 -6.94 -14.79 -19.27
CA PRO A 197 -6.45 -14.96 -20.63
C PRO A 197 -5.02 -14.45 -20.76
N ARG A 198 -4.19 -15.18 -21.51
CA ARG A 198 -2.89 -14.68 -21.95
C ARG A 198 -3.13 -13.55 -22.95
N ARG A 199 -2.61 -12.36 -22.63
CA ARG A 199 -2.61 -11.20 -23.53
C ARG A 199 -1.34 -11.19 -24.37
N PRO A 200 -1.36 -10.61 -25.58
CA PRO A 200 -0.17 -10.45 -26.40
C PRO A 200 0.89 -9.57 -25.72
N ASP A 201 0.46 -8.57 -24.94
CA ASP A 201 1.35 -7.76 -24.10
C ASP A 201 1.28 -8.25 -22.65
N VAL A 202 2.30 -8.98 -22.20
CA VAL A 202 2.41 -9.44 -20.80
C VAL A 202 2.68 -8.24 -19.89
N ARG A 203 1.74 -7.95 -18.99
CA ARG A 203 1.85 -6.87 -18.00
C ARG A 203 2.43 -7.39 -16.70
N ALA A 204 3.66 -6.98 -16.43
CA ALA A 204 4.31 -7.17 -15.14
C ALA A 204 4.29 -5.86 -14.31
N LEU A 205 3.91 -5.95 -13.04
CA LEU A 205 3.79 -4.83 -12.12
C LEU A 205 4.59 -5.09 -10.85
N VAL A 206 5.42 -4.14 -10.46
CA VAL A 206 6.15 -4.18 -9.18
C VAL A 206 5.43 -3.28 -8.18
N LEU A 207 4.98 -3.86 -7.07
CA LEU A 207 4.29 -3.14 -6.00
C LEU A 207 5.03 -3.33 -4.68
N ALA A 208 4.91 -2.39 -3.76
CA ALA A 208 5.28 -2.68 -2.38
C ALA A 208 4.36 -3.78 -1.85
N ALA A 209 4.88 -4.72 -1.05
CA ALA A 209 4.07 -5.80 -0.50
C ALA A 209 2.93 -5.28 0.39
N ALA A 210 3.11 -4.10 0.98
CA ALA A 210 2.10 -3.41 1.78
C ALA A 210 1.16 -2.49 0.96
N ASP A 211 1.38 -2.33 -0.35
CA ASP A 211 0.58 -1.45 -1.20
C ASP A 211 -0.90 -1.88 -1.25
N PRO A 212 -1.87 -0.97 -1.06
CA PRO A 212 -3.29 -1.31 -1.13
C PRO A 212 -3.72 -2.00 -2.44
N ALA A 213 -3.01 -1.77 -3.56
CA ALA A 213 -3.28 -2.43 -4.83
C ALA A 213 -2.84 -3.91 -4.86
N ASN A 214 -1.96 -4.35 -3.96
CA ASN A 214 -1.62 -5.77 -3.81
C ASN A 214 -2.77 -6.50 -3.09
N PRO A 215 -3.47 -7.46 -3.72
CA PRO A 215 -4.56 -8.19 -3.07
C PRO A 215 -4.04 -9.26 -2.09
N TYR A 216 -2.83 -9.77 -2.29
CA TYR A 216 -2.29 -10.89 -1.53
C TYR A 216 -1.85 -10.50 -0.11
N GLY A 217 -2.07 -11.41 0.83
CA GLY A 217 -1.87 -11.18 2.26
C GLY A 217 -2.83 -10.17 2.88
N ALA A 218 -3.92 -9.82 2.18
CA ALA A 218 -4.93 -8.87 2.61
C ALA A 218 -6.33 -9.34 2.18
N ALA A 219 -6.74 -8.97 0.97
CA ALA A 219 -8.00 -9.36 0.36
C ALA A 219 -8.02 -10.87 0.03
N LEU A 220 -6.88 -11.38 -0.43
CA LEU A 220 -6.61 -12.78 -0.74
C LEU A 220 -5.53 -13.34 0.19
N PRO A 221 -5.56 -14.65 0.51
CA PRO A 221 -4.44 -15.31 1.16
C PRO A 221 -3.21 -15.28 0.25
N TRP A 222 -2.02 -15.48 0.83
CA TRP A 222 -0.84 -15.79 0.02
C TRP A 222 -1.05 -17.14 -0.68
N PRO A 223 -0.70 -17.27 -1.97
CA PRO A 223 -0.80 -18.56 -2.64
C PRO A 223 0.13 -19.58 -1.97
N GLY A 224 -0.33 -20.83 -1.89
CA GLY A 224 0.48 -21.94 -1.39
C GLY A 224 1.74 -22.14 -2.23
N ARG A 225 2.76 -22.74 -1.63
CA ARG A 225 3.98 -23.16 -2.32
C ARG A 225 4.26 -24.59 -1.93
N ASP A 226 4.55 -25.44 -2.93
CA ASP A 226 4.78 -26.86 -2.70
C ASP A 226 6.05 -27.11 -1.88
N ASP A 227 7.09 -26.29 -2.08
CA ASP A 227 8.38 -26.36 -1.37
C ASP A 227 8.47 -25.41 -0.15
N GLU A 228 7.37 -25.16 0.55
CA GLU A 228 7.39 -24.29 1.73
C GLU A 228 8.16 -24.96 2.89
N VAL A 229 9.48 -24.77 2.93
CA VAL A 229 10.33 -25.24 4.03
C VAL A 229 9.87 -24.58 5.33
N ALA A 230 9.62 -25.36 6.39
CA ALA A 230 9.10 -24.85 7.67
C ALA A 230 9.97 -23.75 8.32
N SER A 231 11.26 -23.69 7.98
CA SER A 231 12.23 -22.67 8.41
C SER A 231 12.49 -21.57 7.36
N GLY A 232 11.83 -21.64 6.21
CA GLY A 232 11.96 -20.72 5.09
C GLY A 232 11.27 -19.38 5.34
N HIS A 233 11.72 -18.38 4.59
CA HIS A 233 11.12 -17.05 4.61
C HIS A 233 9.68 -17.09 4.07
N LYS A 234 8.73 -16.57 4.85
CA LYS A 234 7.32 -16.49 4.43
C LYS A 234 6.97 -15.11 3.89
N PRO A 235 6.14 -15.03 2.83
CA PRO A 235 5.67 -13.74 2.32
C PRO A 235 4.83 -13.02 3.37
N GLY A 236 4.91 -11.68 3.36
CA GLY A 236 4.13 -10.86 4.27
C GLY A 236 4.08 -9.40 3.82
N ARG A 237 3.04 -8.69 4.25
CA ARG A 237 2.86 -7.26 3.95
C ARG A 237 3.79 -6.41 4.82
N LYS A 238 5.10 -6.54 4.58
CA LYS A 238 6.17 -5.89 5.35
C LYS A 238 6.65 -4.64 4.61
N ALA A 239 6.89 -3.57 5.36
CA ALA A 239 7.47 -2.35 4.80
C ALA A 239 8.85 -2.65 4.17
N GLY A 240 9.02 -2.24 2.92
CA GLY A 240 10.24 -2.45 2.15
C GLY A 240 10.38 -3.82 1.49
N ALA A 241 9.40 -4.72 1.63
CA ALA A 241 9.26 -5.88 0.76
C ALA A 241 8.45 -5.51 -0.49
N LEU A 242 8.63 -6.27 -1.58
CA LEU A 242 7.94 -6.04 -2.86
C LEU A 242 7.25 -7.31 -3.33
N VAL A 243 6.24 -7.15 -4.16
CA VAL A 243 5.64 -8.22 -4.95
C VAL A 243 5.74 -7.86 -6.43
N VAL A 244 5.92 -8.87 -7.27
CA VAL A 244 5.84 -8.73 -8.72
C VAL A 244 4.66 -9.57 -9.21
N LEU A 245 3.71 -8.90 -9.85
CA LEU A 245 2.51 -9.51 -10.40
C LEU A 245 2.64 -9.55 -11.92
N VAL A 246 2.41 -10.72 -12.53
CA VAL A 246 2.34 -10.89 -13.99
C VAL A 246 0.91 -11.27 -14.35
N GLU A 247 0.23 -10.43 -15.13
CA GLU A 247 -1.20 -10.57 -15.43
C GLU A 247 -2.06 -10.76 -14.16
N GLY A 248 -1.67 -10.07 -13.07
CA GLY A 248 -2.36 -10.14 -11.78
C GLY A 248 -2.01 -11.35 -10.92
N ARG A 249 -1.26 -12.35 -11.42
CA ARG A 249 -0.77 -13.49 -10.63
C ARG A 249 0.53 -13.12 -9.92
N LEU A 250 0.65 -13.51 -8.65
CA LEU A 250 1.90 -13.34 -7.90
C LEU A 250 2.98 -14.28 -8.47
N VAL A 251 4.07 -13.71 -8.97
CA VAL A 251 5.21 -14.47 -9.52
C VAL A 251 6.42 -14.37 -8.60
N LEU A 252 6.74 -13.16 -8.13
CA LEU A 252 7.88 -12.94 -7.23
C LEU A 252 7.45 -12.20 -5.96
N TYR A 253 8.02 -12.60 -4.83
CA TYR A 253 8.08 -11.79 -3.62
C TYR A 253 9.53 -11.48 -3.29
N VAL A 254 9.83 -10.20 -3.17
CA VAL A 254 11.16 -9.68 -2.85
C VAL A 254 11.16 -9.31 -1.37
N GLU A 255 12.02 -9.97 -0.59
CA GLU A 255 12.15 -9.63 0.82
C GLU A 255 12.66 -8.22 1.05
N ARG A 256 12.47 -7.73 2.27
CA ARG A 256 12.99 -6.45 2.71
C ARG A 256 14.51 -6.39 2.47
N GLY A 257 14.93 -5.45 1.62
CA GLY A 257 16.34 -5.25 1.28
C GLY A 257 16.83 -6.06 0.09
N GLY A 258 15.99 -6.91 -0.50
CA GLY A 258 16.20 -7.46 -1.84
C GLY A 258 17.14 -8.66 -1.97
N ARG A 259 17.65 -9.18 -0.86
CA ARG A 259 18.61 -10.31 -0.84
C ARG A 259 17.98 -11.66 -1.12
N THR A 260 16.75 -11.84 -0.69
CA THR A 260 16.04 -13.12 -0.79
C THR A 260 14.80 -12.92 -1.66
N LEU A 261 14.62 -13.82 -2.60
CA LEU A 261 13.45 -13.91 -3.46
C LEU A 261 12.66 -15.17 -3.17
N LEU A 262 11.36 -15.08 -3.39
CA LEU A 262 10.42 -16.18 -3.38
C LEU A 262 9.71 -16.21 -4.74
N THR A 263 9.74 -17.33 -5.45
CA THR A 263 9.05 -17.57 -6.74
C THR A 263 7.78 -18.40 -6.55
N TRP A 264 6.81 -18.27 -7.44
CA TRP A 264 5.61 -19.16 -7.50
C TRP A 264 5.49 -19.89 -8.83
N ASP A 265 6.46 -19.70 -9.72
CA ASP A 265 6.48 -20.22 -11.07
C ASP A 265 7.94 -20.45 -11.48
N ASP A 266 8.20 -21.48 -12.27
CA ASP A 266 9.52 -21.83 -12.81
C ASP A 266 9.58 -21.66 -14.33
N ASP A 267 8.46 -21.35 -15.00
CA ASP A 267 8.39 -21.12 -16.43
C ASP A 267 9.16 -19.83 -16.81
N PRO A 268 10.22 -19.93 -17.65
CA PRO A 268 10.96 -18.76 -18.13
C PRO A 268 10.07 -17.69 -18.78
N ASP A 269 8.98 -18.08 -19.45
CA ASP A 269 8.06 -17.14 -20.12
C ASP A 269 7.25 -16.30 -19.11
N VAL A 270 7.13 -16.76 -17.86
CA VAL A 270 6.48 -16.04 -16.75
C VAL A 270 7.51 -15.29 -15.90
N LEU A 271 8.66 -15.92 -15.64
CA LEU A 271 9.73 -15.34 -14.84
C LEU A 271 10.39 -14.15 -15.51
N GLN A 272 10.66 -14.21 -16.82
CA GLN A 272 11.37 -13.14 -17.53
C GLN A 272 10.64 -11.80 -17.45
N PRO A 273 9.33 -11.68 -17.76
CA PRO A 273 8.58 -10.43 -17.59
C PRO A 273 8.59 -9.89 -16.15
N ALA A 274 8.53 -10.78 -15.15
CA ALA A 274 8.57 -10.38 -13.75
C ALA A 274 9.92 -9.75 -13.39
N VAL A 275 11.01 -10.37 -13.81
CA VAL A 275 12.37 -9.89 -13.56
C VAL A 275 12.66 -8.61 -14.34
N ASP A 276 12.18 -8.49 -15.58
CA ASP A 276 12.32 -7.27 -16.38
C ASP A 276 11.65 -6.07 -15.73
N ALA A 277 10.44 -6.25 -15.18
CA ALA A 277 9.75 -5.21 -14.43
C ALA A 277 10.51 -4.80 -13.16
N LEU A 278 11.09 -5.77 -12.44
CA LEU A 278 11.93 -5.51 -11.28
C LEU A 278 13.18 -4.72 -11.65
N ALA A 279 13.85 -5.10 -12.74
CA ALA A 279 15.03 -4.42 -13.26
C ALA A 279 14.70 -2.99 -13.73
N LEU A 280 13.56 -2.79 -14.39
CA LEU A 280 13.06 -1.48 -14.78
C LEU A 280 12.83 -0.57 -13.57
N ALA A 281 12.17 -1.07 -12.51
CA ALA A 281 11.95 -0.31 -11.28
C ALA A 281 13.25 0.09 -10.57
N VAL A 282 14.31 -0.74 -10.68
CA VAL A 282 15.66 -0.38 -10.24
C VAL A 282 16.25 0.74 -11.11
N ARG A 283 16.20 0.58 -12.44
CA ARG A 283 16.74 1.53 -13.43
C ARG A 283 16.10 2.92 -13.33
N GLU A 284 14.79 2.99 -13.11
CA GLU A 284 14.05 4.23 -12.89
C GLU A 284 14.33 4.87 -11.51
N GLY A 285 15.10 4.19 -10.65
CA GLY A 285 15.51 4.71 -9.35
C GLY A 285 14.43 4.61 -8.27
N ALA A 286 13.35 3.86 -8.50
CA ALA A 286 12.31 3.62 -7.51
C ALA A 286 12.82 2.75 -6.34
N LEU A 287 13.66 1.74 -6.64
CA LEU A 287 14.12 0.75 -5.65
C LEU A 287 15.58 0.94 -5.17
N GLY A 288 16.37 1.77 -5.87
CA GLY A 288 17.81 1.87 -5.63
C GLY A 288 18.57 0.61 -6.05
N LYS A 289 19.76 0.36 -5.47
CA LYS A 289 20.59 -0.80 -5.84
C LYS A 289 19.99 -2.10 -5.29
N LEU A 290 19.96 -3.14 -6.10
CA LEU A 290 19.43 -4.45 -5.74
C LEU A 290 20.53 -5.53 -5.84
N THR A 291 20.68 -6.33 -4.80
CA THR A 291 21.57 -7.50 -4.77
C THR A 291 20.77 -8.69 -4.27
N VAL A 292 20.66 -9.72 -5.10
CA VAL A 292 19.97 -10.98 -4.82
C VAL A 292 21.01 -12.04 -4.48
N GLU A 293 20.87 -12.70 -3.34
CA GLU A 293 21.80 -13.71 -2.84
C GLU A 293 21.16 -15.10 -2.86
N ARG A 294 19.84 -15.19 -2.63
CA ARG A 294 19.08 -16.43 -2.54
C ARG A 294 17.72 -16.34 -3.24
N ALA A 295 17.27 -17.46 -3.79
CA ALA A 295 15.89 -17.66 -4.23
C ALA A 295 15.37 -18.97 -3.62
N ASP A 296 14.15 -18.94 -3.06
CA ASP A 296 13.44 -20.14 -2.60
C ASP A 296 14.18 -20.97 -1.55
N GLY A 297 15.06 -20.31 -0.79
CA GLY A 297 15.87 -20.96 0.23
C GLY A 297 17.18 -21.52 -0.30
N GLU A 298 17.50 -21.41 -1.59
CA GLU A 298 18.73 -21.86 -2.23
C GLU A 298 19.61 -20.69 -2.71
N SER A 299 20.85 -20.98 -3.11
CA SER A 299 21.77 -20.00 -3.70
C SER A 299 21.23 -19.53 -5.05
N ILE A 300 21.27 -18.22 -5.32
CA ILE A 300 20.71 -17.70 -6.57
C ILE A 300 21.40 -18.26 -7.82
N ASN A 301 22.68 -18.61 -7.74
CA ASN A 301 23.44 -19.13 -8.89
C ASN A 301 22.96 -20.52 -9.34
N ASP A 302 22.31 -21.26 -8.45
CA ASP A 302 21.81 -22.61 -8.70
C ASP A 302 20.30 -22.61 -9.03
N SER A 303 19.67 -21.43 -8.98
CA SER A 303 18.22 -21.26 -9.18
C SER A 303 17.87 -21.03 -10.66
N PRO A 304 16.71 -21.52 -11.14
CA PRO A 304 16.16 -21.18 -12.46
C PRO A 304 16.03 -19.66 -12.71
N LEU A 305 15.89 -18.88 -11.63
CA LEU A 305 15.78 -17.42 -11.67
C LEU A 305 17.08 -16.73 -12.10
N ALA A 306 18.23 -17.40 -12.02
CA ALA A 306 19.54 -16.84 -12.38
C ALA A 306 19.56 -16.33 -13.82
N ALA A 307 19.12 -17.17 -14.77
CA ALA A 307 19.15 -16.85 -16.19
C ALA A 307 18.29 -15.61 -16.52
N ALA A 308 17.11 -15.51 -15.90
CA ALA A 308 16.21 -14.36 -16.07
C ALA A 308 16.77 -13.07 -15.46
N LEU A 309 17.49 -13.16 -14.33
CA LEU A 309 18.18 -12.02 -13.73
C LEU A 309 19.36 -11.55 -14.60
N GLU A 310 20.15 -12.47 -15.13
CA GLU A 310 21.28 -12.14 -16.00
C GLU A 310 20.84 -11.47 -17.30
N SER A 311 19.81 -12.00 -17.96
CA SER A 311 19.22 -11.41 -19.18
C SER A 311 18.67 -9.99 -18.92
N ALA A 312 18.13 -9.72 -17.73
CA ALA A 312 17.64 -8.41 -17.32
C ALA A 312 18.76 -7.41 -16.93
N GLY A 313 20.03 -7.85 -16.96
CA GLY A 313 21.22 -7.04 -16.74
C GLY A 313 21.80 -7.12 -15.33
N PHE A 314 21.45 -8.12 -14.53
CA PHE A 314 22.14 -8.38 -13.26
C PHE A 314 23.48 -9.04 -13.54
N HIS A 315 24.51 -8.62 -12.80
CA HIS A 315 25.86 -9.16 -12.95
C HIS A 315 26.25 -10.06 -11.75
N PRO A 316 26.97 -11.16 -12.00
CA PRO A 316 27.45 -12.04 -10.93
C PRO A 316 28.46 -11.33 -10.04
N THR A 317 28.32 -11.56 -8.74
CA THR A 317 29.23 -11.13 -7.68
C THR A 317 29.49 -12.31 -6.75
N PRO A 318 30.55 -12.29 -5.93
CA PRO A 318 30.82 -13.36 -4.96
C PRO A 318 29.69 -13.63 -3.96
N ARG A 319 28.72 -12.71 -3.84
CA ARG A 319 27.57 -12.82 -2.93
C ARG A 319 26.24 -13.07 -3.66
N GLY A 320 26.23 -13.25 -4.98
CA GLY A 320 25.02 -13.46 -5.79
C GLY A 320 24.92 -12.48 -6.96
N LEU A 321 23.72 -12.21 -7.46
CA LEU A 321 23.47 -11.38 -8.63
C LEU A 321 23.13 -9.94 -8.23
N ARG A 322 23.71 -8.96 -8.93
CA ARG A 322 23.52 -7.54 -8.59
C ARG A 322 23.19 -6.70 -9.81
N LEU A 323 22.15 -5.87 -9.67
CA LEU A 323 21.84 -4.80 -10.62
C LEU A 323 22.33 -3.46 -10.07
N ARG A 324 23.08 -2.73 -10.91
CA ARG A 324 23.52 -1.36 -10.63
C ARG A 324 22.81 -0.42 -11.60
N THR A 325 22.21 0.62 -11.02
CA THR A 325 21.88 1.87 -11.71
C THR A 325 23.12 2.72 -11.90
#